data_AF-A0A7S1P009-F1
#
_entry.id   AF-A0A7S1P009-F1
#
_cell.length_a   1.000
_cell.length_b   1.000
_cell.length_c   1.000
_cell.angle_alpha   90.00
_cell.angle_beta   90.00
_cell.angle_gamma   90.00
#
_symmetry.space_group_name_H-M   'P 1'
#
loop_
_entity.id
_entity.type
_entity.pdbx_description
1 polymer ?
#
loop_
_entity_poly.entity_id
_entity_poly.type
_entity_poly.pdbx_seq_one_letter_code
_entity_poly.pdbx_strand_id
1 'polypeptide(L)'
;EELWRERILSCLLICDIIALRAASKAKAALVTSDVPLQRIDASIDCNEVRGLIDVDRTPTHLGYLLRCAYVLEQGSSEWRRMGMFIRVAAICQLVPSGLPLVLSVVHLSSLSAFHEMPLAMAIYRLIDGQLMHEGKTFELRQVDNIHSTATSRSLLTKWTCGVWPS
;
A
#
# COMPACT_ATOMS: atom_id res chain seq x y z
N GLU A 1 -28.78 -12.01 -7.30
CA GLU A 1 -27.47 -11.95 -6.62
C GLU A 1 -26.29 -11.99 -7.58
N GLU A 2 -26.30 -12.86 -8.60
CA GLU A 2 -25.22 -12.93 -9.61
C GLU A 2 -24.99 -11.62 -10.37
N LEU A 3 -26.06 -10.94 -10.84
CA LEU A 3 -25.93 -9.63 -11.50
C LEU A 3 -25.21 -8.57 -10.64
N TRP A 4 -25.44 -8.58 -9.32
CA TRP A 4 -24.76 -7.65 -8.41
C TRP A 4 -23.27 -7.98 -8.30
N ARG A 5 -22.92 -9.27 -8.17
CA ARG A 5 -21.52 -9.70 -8.08
C ARG A 5 -20.74 -9.47 -9.37
N GLU A 6 -21.29 -9.92 -10.50
CA GLU A 6 -20.54 -9.96 -11.77
C GLU A 6 -20.44 -8.59 -12.45
N ARG A 7 -21.50 -7.78 -12.37
CA ARG A 7 -21.57 -6.52 -13.13
C ARG A 7 -21.48 -5.28 -12.26
N ILE A 8 -22.09 -5.29 -11.08
CA ILE A 8 -22.14 -4.07 -10.26
C ILE A 8 -20.89 -3.94 -9.40
N LEU A 9 -20.53 -4.96 -8.63
CA LEU A 9 -19.33 -4.92 -7.78
C LEU A 9 -18.04 -4.79 -8.59
N SER A 10 -17.98 -5.35 -9.81
CA SER A 10 -16.83 -5.22 -10.70
C SER A 10 -16.61 -3.79 -11.22
N CYS A 11 -17.67 -2.99 -11.33
CA CYS A 11 -17.59 -1.61 -11.82
C CYS A 11 -17.35 -0.57 -10.71
N LEU A 12 -17.50 -0.92 -9.43
CA LEU A 12 -17.30 0.02 -8.31
C LEU A 12 -15.82 0.27 -8.02
N LEU A 13 -15.46 1.32 -7.29
CA LEU A 13 -14.13 1.38 -6.65
C LEU A 13 -14.15 0.59 -5.34
N ILE A 14 -12.99 0.14 -4.86
CA ILE A 14 -12.95 -0.63 -3.61
C ILE A 14 -13.44 0.19 -2.41
N CYS A 15 -13.25 1.52 -2.42
CA CYS A 15 -13.81 2.42 -1.42
C CYS A 15 -15.35 2.37 -1.39
N ASP A 16 -15.98 2.30 -2.56
CA ASP A 16 -17.44 2.22 -2.68
C ASP A 16 -17.94 0.85 -2.22
N ILE A 17 -17.21 -0.23 -2.50
CA ILE A 17 -17.52 -1.57 -2.01
C ILE A 17 -17.47 -1.61 -0.48
N ILE A 18 -16.45 -1.00 0.12
CA ILE A 18 -16.31 -0.91 1.59
C ILE A 18 -17.48 -0.11 2.18
N ALA A 19 -17.81 1.04 1.60
CA ALA A 19 -18.94 1.86 2.04
C ALA A 19 -20.29 1.12 1.89
N LEU A 20 -20.49 0.44 0.76
CA LEU A 20 -21.69 -0.35 0.46
C LEU A 20 -21.89 -1.47 1.49
N ARG A 21 -20.80 -2.17 1.83
CA ARG A 21 -20.78 -3.23 2.83
C ARG A 21 -21.13 -2.68 4.22
N ALA A 22 -20.59 -1.52 4.59
CA ALA A 22 -20.90 -0.89 5.87
C ALA A 22 -22.36 -0.42 5.96
N ALA A 23 -22.93 0.04 4.84
CA ALA A 23 -24.27 0.61 4.79
C ALA A 23 -25.42 -0.43 4.71
N SER A 24 -25.16 -1.67 4.28
CA SER A 24 -26.21 -2.67 4.06
C SER A 24 -25.78 -4.10 4.38
N LYS A 25 -26.48 -4.75 5.33
CA LYS A 25 -26.26 -6.17 5.66
C LYS A 25 -26.53 -7.10 4.47
N ALA A 26 -27.59 -6.84 3.71
CA ALA A 26 -27.94 -7.63 2.53
C ALA A 26 -26.85 -7.57 1.46
N LYS A 27 -26.35 -6.36 1.15
CA LYS A 27 -25.26 -6.19 0.17
C LYS A 27 -23.91 -6.64 0.73
N ALA A 28 -23.69 -6.54 2.03
CA ALA A 28 -22.49 -7.04 2.68
C ALA A 28 -22.31 -8.56 2.48
N ALA A 29 -23.40 -9.33 2.46
CA ALA A 29 -23.36 -10.76 2.17
C ALA A 29 -22.92 -11.07 0.72
N LEU A 30 -22.93 -10.08 -0.16
CA LEU A 30 -22.49 -10.23 -1.56
C LEU A 30 -21.00 -9.96 -1.75
N VAL A 31 -20.39 -9.20 -0.84
CA VAL A 31 -18.95 -8.94 -0.86
C VAL A 31 -18.27 -10.11 -0.17
N THR A 32 -17.78 -11.04 -0.98
CA THR A 32 -16.99 -12.22 -0.58
C THR A 32 -15.50 -11.96 -0.80
N SER A 33 -14.62 -12.87 -0.37
CA SER A 33 -13.16 -12.68 -0.41
C SER A 33 -12.55 -12.70 -1.80
N ASP A 34 -13.20 -13.33 -2.77
CA ASP A 34 -12.84 -13.33 -4.19
C ASP A 34 -12.75 -11.91 -4.76
N VAL A 35 -13.70 -11.03 -4.42
CA VAL A 35 -13.73 -9.65 -4.92
C VAL A 35 -12.45 -8.88 -4.59
N PRO A 36 -12.06 -8.71 -3.30
CA PRO A 36 -10.81 -8.03 -2.97
C PRO A 36 -9.57 -8.79 -3.42
N LEU A 37 -9.57 -10.13 -3.46
CA LEU A 37 -8.42 -10.90 -3.98
C LEU A 37 -8.15 -10.58 -5.46
N GLN A 38 -9.20 -10.59 -6.29
CA GLN A 38 -9.09 -10.22 -7.70
C GLN A 38 -8.56 -8.79 -7.87
N ARG A 39 -9.02 -7.87 -7.02
CA ARG A 39 -8.58 -6.46 -7.02
C ARG A 39 -7.11 -6.31 -6.63
N ILE A 40 -6.68 -7.07 -5.63
CA ILE A 40 -5.28 -7.10 -5.18
C ILE A 40 -4.39 -7.60 -6.32
N ASP A 41 -4.71 -8.74 -6.92
CA ASP A 41 -3.90 -9.32 -7.99
C ASP A 41 -3.85 -8.37 -9.20
N ALA A 42 -4.99 -7.81 -9.62
CA ALA A 42 -5.04 -6.82 -10.70
C ALA A 42 -4.23 -5.56 -10.38
N SER A 43 -4.26 -5.07 -9.14
CA SER A 43 -3.49 -3.88 -8.74
C SER A 43 -1.99 -4.15 -8.69
N ILE A 44 -1.59 -5.34 -8.22
CA ILE A 44 -0.19 -5.78 -8.23
C ILE A 44 0.35 -5.83 -9.66
N ASP A 45 -0.44 -6.34 -10.60
CA ASP A 45 -0.11 -6.40 -12.02
C ASP A 45 -0.02 -5.01 -12.66
N CYS A 46 -1.08 -4.21 -12.53
CA CYS A 46 -1.17 -2.89 -13.16
C CYS A 46 -0.12 -1.90 -12.63
N ASN A 47 0.33 -2.07 -11.39
CA ASN A 47 1.35 -1.21 -10.79
C ASN A 47 2.79 -1.74 -11.00
N GLU A 48 2.96 -2.87 -11.69
CA GLU A 48 4.26 -3.51 -11.98
C GLU A 48 5.08 -3.86 -10.73
N VAL A 49 4.40 -4.17 -9.62
CA VAL A 49 5.01 -4.53 -8.34
C VAL A 49 4.97 -6.03 -8.07
N ARG A 50 4.56 -6.85 -9.05
CA ARG A 50 4.59 -8.31 -8.93
C ARG A 50 6.00 -8.80 -8.62
N GLY A 51 6.10 -9.66 -7.59
CA GLY A 51 7.37 -10.17 -7.09
C GLY A 51 8.16 -9.19 -6.22
N LEU A 52 7.69 -7.95 -6.05
CA LEU A 52 8.24 -6.96 -5.12
C LEU A 52 7.36 -6.79 -3.89
N ILE A 53 6.05 -6.77 -4.10
CA ILE A 53 5.01 -6.64 -3.08
C ILE A 53 4.08 -7.84 -3.17
N ASP A 54 3.64 -8.34 -2.02
CA ASP A 54 2.53 -9.28 -1.91
C ASP A 54 1.67 -8.96 -0.68
N VAL A 55 0.57 -9.66 -0.51
CA VAL A 55 -0.28 -9.60 0.66
C VAL A 55 -0.34 -10.97 1.32
N ASP A 56 -0.57 -10.99 2.64
CA ASP A 56 -0.83 -12.26 3.30
C ASP A 56 -2.23 -12.74 2.89
N ARG A 57 -2.31 -13.84 2.12
CA ARG A 57 -3.58 -14.44 1.67
C ARG A 57 -4.12 -15.47 2.67
N THR A 58 -3.34 -15.82 3.70
CA THR A 58 -3.76 -16.77 4.74
C THR A 58 -4.90 -16.26 5.64
N PRO A 59 -5.04 -14.95 5.95
CA PRO A 59 -6.19 -14.46 6.68
C PRO A 59 -7.43 -14.56 5.80
N THR A 60 -8.38 -15.39 6.21
CA THR A 60 -9.75 -15.41 5.65
C THR A 60 -10.56 -14.19 6.07
N HIS A 61 -9.97 -13.27 6.84
CA HIS A 61 -10.64 -12.07 7.30
C HIS A 61 -10.83 -11.07 6.16
N LEU A 62 -12.03 -11.06 5.59
CA LEU A 62 -12.42 -10.17 4.50
C LEU A 62 -12.09 -8.69 4.75
N GLY A 63 -12.16 -8.22 6.00
CA GLY A 63 -11.78 -6.85 6.33
C GLY A 63 -10.30 -6.54 6.11
N TYR A 64 -9.41 -7.53 6.25
CA TYR A 64 -7.98 -7.39 5.92
C TYR A 64 -7.81 -7.24 4.41
N LEU A 65 -8.39 -8.15 3.63
CA LEU A 65 -8.31 -8.14 2.17
C LEU A 65 -8.87 -6.85 1.56
N LEU A 66 -9.97 -6.33 2.11
CA LEU A 66 -10.54 -5.05 1.69
C LEU A 66 -9.59 -3.88 1.95
N ARG A 67 -8.86 -3.86 3.08
CA ARG A 67 -7.86 -2.83 3.35
C ARG A 67 -6.67 -2.94 2.40
N CYS A 68 -6.17 -4.15 2.14
CA CYS A 68 -5.08 -4.38 1.18
C CYS A 68 -5.47 -3.91 -0.23
N ALA A 69 -6.64 -4.32 -0.71
CA ALA A 69 -7.19 -3.86 -1.99
C ALA A 69 -7.31 -2.33 -2.02
N TYR A 70 -7.77 -1.72 -0.93
CA TYR A 70 -7.86 -0.27 -0.81
C TYR A 70 -6.53 0.44 -0.97
N VAL A 71 -5.50 0.09 -0.21
CA VAL A 71 -4.21 0.77 -0.32
C VAL A 71 -3.54 0.53 -1.67
N LEU A 72 -3.75 -0.64 -2.27
CA LEU A 72 -3.24 -0.95 -3.61
C LEU A 72 -3.91 -0.11 -4.70
N GLU A 73 -5.23 0.04 -4.67
CA GLU A 73 -5.95 0.91 -5.62
C GLU A 73 -5.62 2.39 -5.40
N GLN A 74 -5.62 2.87 -4.14
CA GLN A 74 -5.38 4.28 -3.82
C GLN A 74 -3.94 4.71 -4.10
N GLY A 75 -2.97 3.81 -3.95
CA GLY A 75 -1.57 4.12 -4.20
C GLY A 75 -1.26 4.42 -5.68
N SER A 76 -2.08 3.92 -6.62
CA SER A 76 -1.96 4.22 -8.06
C SER A 76 -0.49 4.21 -8.54
N SER A 77 -0.06 5.23 -9.28
CA SER A 77 1.31 5.35 -9.79
C SER A 77 2.42 5.42 -8.73
N GLU A 78 2.10 5.73 -7.46
CA GLU A 78 3.10 5.70 -6.38
C GLU A 78 3.58 4.28 -6.10
N TRP A 79 2.75 3.25 -6.31
CA TRP A 79 3.21 1.87 -6.19
C TRP A 79 4.31 1.54 -7.19
N ARG A 80 4.24 2.05 -8.42
CA ARG A 80 5.32 1.89 -9.40
C ARG A 80 6.61 2.55 -8.93
N ARG A 81 6.53 3.76 -8.36
CA ARG A 81 7.69 4.46 -7.77
C ARG A 81 8.27 3.70 -6.59
N MET A 82 7.41 3.19 -5.71
CA MET A 82 7.82 2.38 -4.57
C MET A 82 8.44 1.06 -5.02
N GLY A 83 7.95 0.45 -6.11
CA GLY A 83 8.57 -0.73 -6.71
C GLY A 83 10.01 -0.47 -7.15
N MET A 84 10.30 0.67 -7.77
CA MET A 84 11.69 1.06 -8.10
C MET A 84 12.55 1.22 -6.84
N PHE A 85 12.02 1.88 -5.82
CA PHE A 85 12.70 2.04 -4.54
C PHE A 85 13.03 0.67 -3.89
N ILE A 86 12.06 -0.25 -3.85
CA ILE A 86 12.24 -1.60 -3.30
C ILE A 86 13.30 -2.38 -4.08
N ARG A 87 13.33 -2.27 -5.42
CA ARG A 87 14.37 -2.91 -6.23
C ARG A 87 15.77 -2.41 -5.86
N VAL A 88 15.93 -1.09 -5.69
CA VAL A 88 17.21 -0.51 -5.25
C VAL A 88 17.56 -1.00 -3.84
N ALA A 89 16.60 -0.99 -2.91
CA ALA A 89 16.80 -1.49 -1.56
C ALA A 89 17.24 -2.96 -1.55
N ALA A 90 16.63 -3.82 -2.37
CA ALA A 90 17.02 -5.22 -2.52
C ALA A 90 18.43 -5.39 -3.10
N ILE A 91 18.80 -4.60 -4.12
CA ILE A 91 20.17 -4.59 -4.70
C ILE A 91 21.20 -4.19 -3.63
N CYS A 92 20.85 -3.20 -2.79
CA CYS A 92 21.66 -2.76 -1.67
C CYS A 92 21.60 -3.70 -0.45
N GLN A 93 20.97 -4.87 -0.57
CA GLN A 93 20.84 -5.89 0.49
C GLN A 93 20.13 -5.37 1.75
N LEU A 94 19.23 -4.41 1.58
CA LEU A 94 18.45 -3.80 2.68
C LEU A 94 17.15 -4.57 2.98
N VAL A 95 16.92 -5.70 2.31
CA VAL A 95 15.74 -6.55 2.46
C VAL A 95 16.18 -7.92 2.97
N PRO A 96 16.42 -8.09 4.28
CA PRO A 96 17.01 -9.31 4.83
C PRO A 96 16.13 -10.55 4.61
N SER A 97 14.81 -10.39 4.64
CA SER A 97 13.85 -11.47 4.41
C SER A 97 13.66 -11.81 2.93
N GLY A 98 14.28 -11.06 2.02
CA GLY A 98 14.06 -11.16 0.59
C GLY A 98 12.73 -10.57 0.11
N LEU A 99 12.47 -10.75 -1.18
CA LEU A 99 11.23 -10.31 -1.84
C LEU A 99 10.28 -11.50 -2.05
N PRO A 100 8.96 -11.26 -2.15
CA PRO A 100 8.27 -9.97 -2.05
C PRO A 100 8.11 -9.48 -0.60
N LEU A 101 7.97 -8.16 -0.42
CA LEU A 101 7.56 -7.57 0.85
C LEU A 101 6.06 -7.78 1.05
N VAL A 102 5.66 -8.27 2.23
CA VAL A 102 4.25 -8.54 2.55
C VAL A 102 3.62 -7.32 3.20
N LEU A 103 2.52 -6.80 2.64
CA LEU A 103 1.86 -5.60 3.18
C LEU A 103 1.34 -5.81 4.60
N SER A 104 1.83 -5.00 5.54
CA SER A 104 1.30 -4.91 6.89
C SER A 104 0.29 -3.77 7.00
N VAL A 105 -1.00 -4.11 6.86
CA VAL A 105 -2.10 -3.16 7.11
C VAL A 105 -2.50 -3.08 8.59
N VAL A 106 -1.68 -3.63 9.49
CA VAL A 106 -1.93 -3.63 10.95
C VAL A 106 -1.94 -2.22 11.51
N HIS A 107 -1.14 -1.31 10.94
CA HIS A 107 -1.07 0.09 11.35
C HIS A 107 -2.18 0.96 10.75
N LEU A 108 -3.00 0.42 9.85
CA LEU A 108 -4.16 1.09 9.29
C LEU A 108 -5.40 0.84 10.16
N SER A 109 -5.42 1.50 11.33
CA SER A 109 -6.55 1.50 12.25
C SER A 109 -7.84 2.00 11.59
N SER A 110 -7.71 2.95 10.66
CA SER A 110 -8.79 3.48 9.84
C SER A 110 -8.30 3.80 8.42
N LEU A 111 -9.21 3.79 7.44
CA LEU A 111 -8.90 4.25 6.08
C LEU A 111 -8.60 5.75 6.03
N SER A 112 -9.14 6.54 6.97
CA SER A 112 -8.84 7.98 7.07
C SER A 112 -7.39 8.24 7.42
N ALA A 113 -6.80 7.41 8.29
CA ALA A 113 -5.39 7.52 8.66
C ALA A 113 -4.45 7.37 7.46
N PHE A 114 -4.89 6.67 6.39
CA PHE A 114 -4.12 6.58 5.14
C PHE A 114 -4.02 7.92 4.41
N HIS A 115 -5.08 8.75 4.50
CA HIS A 115 -5.17 10.06 3.82
C HIS A 115 -4.59 11.20 4.64
N GLU A 116 -4.32 10.99 5.93
CA GLU A 116 -3.74 12.00 6.81
C GLU A 116 -2.25 12.25 6.53
N MET A 117 -1.60 11.43 5.70
CA MET A 117 -0.20 11.58 5.32
C MET A 117 0.01 11.53 3.80
N PRO A 118 1.13 12.07 3.30
CA PRO A 118 1.48 11.95 1.88
C PRO A 118 1.48 10.49 1.42
N LEU A 119 0.94 10.19 0.24
CA LEU A 119 0.70 8.83 -0.23
C LEU A 119 1.94 7.92 -0.18
N ALA A 120 3.11 8.44 -0.55
CA ALA A 120 4.37 7.70 -0.48
C ALA A 120 4.75 7.30 0.97
N MET A 121 4.49 8.19 1.94
CA MET A 121 4.69 7.93 3.38
C MET A 121 3.75 6.83 3.86
N ALA A 122 2.48 6.91 3.46
CA ALA A 122 1.47 5.92 3.81
C ALA A 122 1.85 4.52 3.28
N ILE A 123 2.28 4.45 2.02
CA ILE A 123 2.72 3.21 1.38
C ILE A 123 3.97 2.66 2.06
N TYR A 124 4.97 3.51 2.33
CA TYR A 124 6.20 3.06 2.96
C TYR A 124 5.96 2.42 4.33
N ARG A 125 5.07 3.00 5.15
CA ARG A 125 4.72 2.44 6.47
C ARG A 125 4.07 1.06 6.42
N LEU A 126 3.62 0.61 5.25
CA LEU A 126 3.10 -0.75 5.07
C LEU A 126 4.22 -1.79 4.92
N ILE A 127 5.44 -1.34 4.63
CA ILE A 127 6.61 -2.18 4.31
C ILE A 127 7.84 -1.85 5.17
N ASP A 128 7.79 -0.82 6.00
CA ASP A 128 8.93 -0.25 6.73
C ASP A 128 9.68 -1.28 7.59
N GLY A 129 8.96 -2.11 8.34
CA GLY A 129 9.52 -3.14 9.21
C GLY A 129 10.27 -4.27 8.47
N GLN A 130 10.24 -4.29 7.14
CA GLN A 130 10.93 -5.28 6.32
C GLN A 130 12.20 -4.72 5.65
N LEU A 131 12.49 -3.43 5.85
CA LEU A 131 13.69 -2.78 5.35
C LEU A 131 14.66 -2.55 6.51
N MET A 132 15.84 -3.16 6.45
CA MET A 132 16.85 -3.08 7.52
C MET A 132 18.24 -2.81 6.96
N HIS A 133 19.02 -1.99 7.69
CA HIS A 133 20.44 -1.82 7.48
C HIS A 133 21.17 -2.07 8.81
N GLU A 134 22.11 -3.03 8.83
CA GLU A 134 22.88 -3.37 10.05
C GLU A 134 22.00 -3.68 11.28
N GLY A 135 20.83 -4.28 11.06
CA GLY A 135 19.88 -4.60 12.14
C GLY A 135 19.04 -3.43 12.64
N LYS A 136 19.15 -2.25 12.03
CA LYS A 136 18.28 -1.09 12.29
C LYS A 136 17.23 -0.97 11.19
N THR A 137 15.96 -0.86 11.59
CA THR A 137 14.85 -0.57 10.68
C THR A 137 14.95 0.86 10.15
N PHE A 138 14.62 1.06 8.89
CA PHE A 138 14.55 2.42 8.34
C PHE A 138 13.28 3.13 8.81
N GLU A 139 13.42 4.11 9.70
CA GLU A 139 12.32 4.98 10.11
C GLU A 139 12.20 6.18 9.17
N LEU A 140 10.97 6.53 8.77
CA LEU A 140 10.72 7.79 8.06
C LEU A 140 10.71 8.95 9.04
N ARG A 141 11.64 9.88 8.82
CA ARG A 141 11.65 11.16 9.52
C ARG A 141 11.08 12.23 8.62
N GLN A 142 10.00 12.88 9.06
CA GLN A 142 9.51 14.09 8.43
C GLN A 142 10.58 15.18 8.60
N VAL A 143 11.05 15.74 7.49
CA VAL A 143 11.97 16.89 7.50
C VAL A 143 11.13 18.13 7.29
N ASP A 144 11.09 19.02 8.28
CA ASP A 144 10.40 20.30 8.15
C ASP A 144 11.07 21.12 7.03
N ASN A 145 10.26 21.61 6.09
CA ASN A 145 10.73 22.33 4.92
C ASN A 145 11.42 23.64 5.32
N ILE A 146 12.72 23.75 5.06
CA ILE A 146 13.43 25.03 5.10
C ILE A 146 12.96 25.88 3.92
N HIS A 147 12.38 27.03 4.24
CA HIS A 147 11.91 28.08 3.34
C HIS A 147 12.91 28.38 2.22
N SER A 148 12.69 27.83 1.03
CA SER A 148 13.32 28.30 -0.19
C SER A 148 12.23 28.52 -1.24
N THR A 149 12.02 29.79 -1.55
CA THR A 149 11.12 30.26 -2.60
C THR A 149 11.62 29.78 -3.95
N ALA A 150 11.09 28.66 -4.44
CA ALA A 150 11.18 28.28 -5.84
C ALA A 150 9.93 27.46 -6.24
N THR A 151 9.21 28.02 -7.21
CA THR A 151 8.00 27.47 -7.81
C THR A 151 8.23 26.08 -8.43
N SER A 152 7.26 25.19 -8.18
CA SER A 152 6.96 23.93 -8.89
C SER A 152 7.77 22.66 -8.60
N ARG A 153 6.98 21.61 -8.32
CA ARG A 153 7.15 20.23 -8.82
C ARG A 153 8.50 19.55 -8.53
N SER A 154 8.69 19.09 -7.30
CA SER A 154 9.45 17.87 -7.01
C SER A 154 9.34 17.52 -5.53
N LEU A 155 8.44 16.60 -5.18
CA LEU A 155 8.44 15.97 -3.85
C LEU A 155 9.33 14.69 -3.83
N LEU A 156 10.12 14.45 -4.89
CA LEU A 156 10.93 13.23 -5.04
C LEU A 156 12.45 13.48 -4.94
N THR A 157 12.93 14.72 -4.75
CA THR A 157 14.38 15.01 -4.75
C THR A 157 15.04 15.07 -3.37
N LYS A 158 14.36 14.70 -2.28
CA LYS A 158 14.99 14.66 -0.94
C LYS A 158 14.76 13.33 -0.23
N TRP A 159 15.28 12.26 -0.82
CA TRP A 159 15.50 10.99 -0.13
C TRP A 159 17.00 10.82 0.03
N THR A 160 17.58 11.42 1.08
CA THR A 160 18.96 11.11 1.47
C THR A 160 18.92 9.96 2.47
N CYS A 161 19.43 8.79 2.08
CA CYS A 161 19.87 7.77 3.05
C CYS A 161 20.97 8.42 3.92
N GLY A 162 20.58 8.90 5.10
CA GLY A 162 21.52 9.41 6.08
C GLY A 162 22.15 8.24 6.82
N VAL A 163 23.36 7.84 6.40
CA VAL A 163 24.28 7.12 7.29
C VAL A 163 24.59 8.06 8.46
N TRP A 164 24.40 7.60 9.69
CA TRP A 164 24.80 8.37 10.88
C TRP A 164 26.20 7.93 11.32
N PRO A 165 27.11 8.89 11.63
CA PRO A 165 28.43 8.59 12.15
C PRO A 165 28.39 8.35 13.67
N SER A 166 29.07 7.26 14.07
CA SER A 166 29.60 6.84 15.38
C SER A 166 28.79 7.17 16.64
#